data_AF-A0A0G0PGA7-F1
#
_entry.id   AF-A0A0G0PGA7-F1
#
_cell.length_a   1.000
_cell.length_b   1.000
_cell.length_c   1.000
_cell.angle_alpha   90.00
_cell.angle_beta   90.00
_cell.angle_gamma   90.00
#
_symmetry.space_group_name_H-M   'P 1'
#
loop_
_entity.id
_entity.type
_entity.pdbx_description
1 polymer ?
#
loop_
_entity_poly.entity_id
_entity_poly.type
_entity_poly.pdbx_seq_one_letter_code
_entity_poly.pdbx_strand_id
1 'polypeptide(L)'
;MEQIDPYKTVMAALLHDVKEVRSGDHNYVHKKYIKVFEDEISKDQLGDLPFSDLLTIDQEYEARQSKEAVVAKDADLLDQILLLKEYVHQGNKEAEIWLSGKGNQEKENVQFRSLKTESAKKLGKQILDGNLSEWWENIWTNNNR
;
A
#
# COMPACT_ATOMS: atom_id res chain seq x y z
N MET A 1 4.23 -17.25 -8.59
CA MET A 1 4.27 -16.18 -7.57
C MET A 1 5.72 -15.95 -7.19
N GLU A 2 6.08 -14.75 -6.74
CA GLU A 2 7.45 -14.16 -6.68
C GLU A 2 8.54 -14.96 -5.92
N GLN A 3 8.23 -16.15 -5.39
CA GLN A 3 9.15 -17.04 -4.64
C GLN A 3 9.83 -16.30 -3.49
N ILE A 4 9.00 -15.70 -2.63
CA ILE A 4 9.40 -14.90 -1.46
C ILE A 4 8.98 -15.61 -0.18
N ASP A 5 9.55 -15.19 0.95
CA ASP A 5 9.06 -15.60 2.27
C ASP A 5 7.73 -14.89 2.62
N PRO A 6 6.60 -15.62 2.75
CA PRO A 6 5.32 -15.02 3.09
C PRO A 6 5.30 -14.40 4.48
N TYR A 7 5.98 -15.00 5.47
CA TYR A 7 6.00 -14.49 6.84
C TYR A 7 6.65 -13.10 6.87
N LYS A 8 7.85 -13.01 6.29
CA LYS A 8 8.59 -11.75 6.24
C LYS A 8 7.85 -10.66 5.45
N THR A 9 7.18 -11.04 4.35
CA THR A 9 6.38 -10.11 3.54
C THR A 9 5.19 -9.55 4.32
N VAL A 10 4.44 -10.42 5.02
CA VAL A 10 3.30 -10.00 5.86
C VAL A 10 3.77 -9.13 7.03
N MET A 11 4.88 -9.51 7.68
CA MET A 11 5.45 -8.70 8.75
C MET A 11 5.90 -7.32 8.27
N ALA A 12 6.52 -7.22 7.09
CA ALA A 12 6.85 -5.92 6.49
C ALA A 12 5.59 -5.07 6.22
N ALA A 13 4.53 -5.69 5.68
CA ALA A 13 3.25 -5.00 5.46
C ALA A 13 2.57 -4.55 6.77
N LEU A 14 2.70 -5.31 7.86
CA LEU A 14 2.16 -4.90 9.16
C LEU A 14 2.96 -3.76 9.81
N LEU A 15 4.27 -3.70 9.54
CA LEU A 15 5.18 -2.74 10.18
C LEU A 15 5.33 -1.44 9.41
N HIS A 16 5.07 -1.39 8.11
CA HIS A 16 5.49 -0.26 7.27
C HIS A 16 5.06 1.13 7.75
N ASP A 17 3.86 1.25 8.31
CA ASP A 17 3.31 2.51 8.83
C ASP A 17 3.33 2.58 10.37
N VAL A 18 4.04 1.67 11.07
CA VAL A 18 4.07 1.65 12.55
C VAL A 18 4.61 2.95 13.15
N LYS A 19 5.49 3.64 12.40
CA LYS A 19 6.05 4.95 12.77
C LYS A 19 4.96 6.03 12.86
N GLU A 20 3.87 5.89 12.10
CA GLU A 20 2.75 6.82 12.10
C GLU A 20 1.98 6.85 13.42
N VAL A 21 2.14 5.83 14.29
CA VAL A 21 1.59 5.87 15.65
C VAL A 21 2.13 7.08 16.44
N ARG A 22 3.39 7.48 16.20
CA ARG A 22 4.01 8.64 16.87
C ARG A 22 4.02 9.89 16.00
N SER A 23 4.10 9.73 14.68
CA SER A 23 4.21 10.88 13.77
C SER A 23 2.86 11.37 13.23
N GLY A 24 1.84 10.52 13.21
CA GLY A 24 0.64 10.69 12.38
C GLY A 24 0.90 10.39 10.90
N ASP A 25 -0.20 10.22 10.13
CA ASP A 25 -0.18 10.07 8.67
C ASP A 25 0.11 11.42 7.99
N HIS A 26 1.19 11.44 7.21
CA HIS A 26 1.64 12.60 6.47
C HIS A 26 1.26 12.55 5.01
N ASN A 27 0.07 13.08 4.71
CA ASN A 27 -0.38 13.29 3.34
C ASN A 27 0.55 14.20 2.51
N TYR A 28 0.27 14.29 1.20
CA TYR A 28 1.08 15.05 0.24
C TYR A 28 1.30 16.53 0.62
N VAL A 29 0.34 17.18 1.28
CA VAL A 29 0.48 18.58 1.74
C VAL A 29 1.43 18.67 2.92
N HIS A 30 1.33 17.74 3.88
CA HIS A 30 2.20 17.70 5.06
C HIS A 30 3.68 17.57 4.66
N LYS A 31 4.00 16.76 3.64
CA LYS A 31 5.37 16.56 3.14
C LYS A 31 6.09 17.85 2.71
N LYS A 32 5.37 18.94 2.46
CA LYS A 32 5.96 20.25 2.13
C LYS A 32 6.44 21.02 3.36
N TYR A 33 5.83 20.79 4.52
CA TYR A 33 5.98 21.66 5.70
C TYR A 33 6.48 20.94 6.95
N ILE A 34 6.41 19.60 6.97
CA ILE A 34 6.74 18.78 8.14
C ILE A 34 7.93 17.89 7.80
N LYS A 35 8.89 17.83 8.73
CA LYS A 35 9.97 16.86 8.70
C LYS A 35 9.69 15.79 9.75
N VAL A 36 9.69 14.53 9.32
CA VAL A 36 9.53 13.37 10.20
C VAL A 36 10.90 12.76 10.46
N PHE A 37 11.17 12.38 11.72
CA PHE A 37 12.41 11.73 12.14
C PHE A 37 12.19 10.22 12.24
N GLU A 38 11.93 9.57 11.11
CA GLU A 38 11.52 8.16 11.04
C GLU A 38 12.53 7.20 11.67
N ASP A 39 13.84 7.44 11.48
CA ASP A 39 14.90 6.62 12.08
C ASP A 39 14.88 6.69 13.61
N GLU A 40 14.62 7.88 14.18
CA GLU A 40 14.50 8.07 15.62
C GLU A 40 13.26 7.36 16.16
N ILE A 41 12.12 7.48 15.44
CA ILE A 41 10.88 6.80 15.81
C ILE A 41 11.04 5.28 15.77
N SER A 42 11.64 4.73 14.70
CA SER A 42 11.86 3.29 14.54
C SER A 42 12.75 2.75 15.66
N LYS A 43 13.85 3.45 15.96
CA LYS A 43 14.73 3.09 17.08
C LYS A 43 13.98 3.11 18.42
N ASP A 44 13.20 4.14 18.70
CA ASP A 44 12.50 4.27 19.99
C ASP A 44 11.24 3.38 20.09
N GLN A 45 10.69 2.89 18.98
CA GLN A 45 9.54 1.98 18.97
C GLN A 45 9.96 0.51 19.01
N LEU A 46 11.02 0.15 18.26
CA LEU A 46 11.40 -1.24 18.02
C LEU A 46 12.76 -1.62 18.59
N GLY A 47 13.64 -0.64 18.85
CA GLY A 47 15.04 -0.89 19.24
C GLY A 47 15.23 -1.39 20.69
N ASP A 48 14.30 -1.09 21.59
CA ASP A 48 14.35 -1.55 22.99
C ASP A 48 13.66 -2.90 23.22
N LEU A 49 13.10 -3.51 22.15
CA LEU A 49 12.50 -4.84 22.23
C LEU A 49 13.57 -5.90 22.52
N PRO A 50 13.24 -7.00 23.23
CA PRO A 50 14.20 -8.06 23.53
C PRO A 50 14.61 -8.90 22.31
N PHE A 51 14.14 -8.54 21.11
CA PHE A 51 14.45 -9.15 19.83
C PHE A 51 14.60 -8.07 18.75
N SER A 52 15.51 -8.27 17.80
CA SER A 52 15.82 -7.30 16.75
C SER A 52 15.00 -7.47 15.47
N ASP A 53 14.30 -8.60 15.32
CA ASP A 53 13.73 -9.02 14.04
C ASP A 53 12.77 -7.98 13.44
N LEU A 54 11.95 -7.32 14.26
CA LEU A 54 11.02 -6.28 13.78
C LEU A 54 11.75 -5.03 13.30
N LEU A 55 12.76 -4.58 14.04
CA LEU A 55 13.59 -3.44 13.62
C LEU A 55 14.34 -3.77 12.32
N THR A 56 14.85 -4.99 12.18
CA THR A 56 15.50 -5.45 10.95
C THR A 56 14.52 -5.46 9.77
N ILE A 57 13.29 -5.98 9.96
CA ILE A 57 12.27 -5.99 8.91
C ILE A 57 11.84 -4.57 8.52
N ASP A 58 11.65 -3.67 9.48
CA ASP A 58 11.34 -2.25 9.23
C ASP A 58 12.44 -1.58 8.39
N GLN A 59 13.71 -1.73 8.78
CA GLN A 59 14.85 -1.17 8.06
C GLN A 59 15.01 -1.74 6.65
N GLU A 60 14.83 -3.06 6.50
CA GLU A 60 14.87 -3.70 5.18
C GLU A 60 13.73 -3.23 4.28
N TYR A 61 12.53 -3.05 4.86
CA TYR A 61 11.39 -2.50 4.16
C TYR A 61 11.77 -1.11 3.64
N GLU A 62 12.15 -0.17 4.50
CA GLU A 62 12.52 1.20 4.12
C GLU A 62 13.59 1.28 3.03
N ALA A 63 14.62 0.44 3.14
CA ALA A 63 15.68 0.40 2.14
C ALA A 63 15.22 -0.16 0.78
N ARG A 64 14.08 -0.85 0.72
CA ARG A 64 13.51 -1.51 -0.48
C ARG A 64 14.48 -2.50 -1.14
N GLN A 65 15.30 -3.18 -0.34
CA GLN A 65 16.39 -4.02 -0.86
C GLN A 65 16.01 -5.49 -1.05
N SER A 66 15.03 -6.00 -0.30
CA SER A 66 14.58 -7.39 -0.40
C SER A 66 13.37 -7.53 -1.33
N LYS A 67 13.16 -8.74 -1.88
CA LYS A 67 11.98 -9.03 -2.70
C LYS A 67 10.70 -8.92 -1.89
N GLU A 68 10.76 -9.33 -0.63
CA GLU A 68 9.68 -9.22 0.37
C GLU A 68 9.30 -7.75 0.59
N ALA A 69 10.28 -6.86 0.76
CA ALA A 69 10.03 -5.41 0.90
C ALA A 69 9.38 -4.80 -0.34
N VAL A 70 9.84 -5.21 -1.54
CA VAL A 70 9.26 -4.76 -2.81
C VAL A 70 7.82 -5.23 -2.95
N VAL A 71 7.53 -6.50 -2.63
CA VAL A 71 6.17 -7.05 -2.71
C VAL A 71 5.25 -6.42 -1.67
N ALA A 72 5.72 -6.20 -0.44
CA ALA A 72 4.96 -5.48 0.57
C ALA A 72 4.63 -4.04 0.12
N LYS A 73 5.57 -3.35 -0.53
CA LYS A 73 5.31 -2.01 -1.08
C LYS A 73 4.34 -2.03 -2.27
N ASP A 74 4.43 -3.03 -3.14
CA ASP A 74 3.46 -3.22 -4.21
C ASP A 74 2.05 -3.46 -3.64
N ALA A 75 1.93 -4.21 -2.53
CA ALA A 75 0.65 -4.44 -1.86
C ALA A 75 0.04 -3.15 -1.29
N ASP A 76 0.84 -2.31 -0.61
CA ASP A 76 0.40 -0.98 -0.14
C ASP A 76 -0.10 -0.09 -1.29
N LEU A 77 0.64 -0.05 -2.41
CA LEU A 77 0.21 0.72 -3.59
C LEU A 77 -1.10 0.19 -4.20
N LEU A 78 -1.28 -1.13 -4.25
CA LEU A 78 -2.51 -1.74 -4.77
C LEU A 78 -3.71 -1.47 -3.86
N ASP A 79 -3.51 -1.52 -2.54
CA ASP A 79 -4.54 -1.17 -1.55
C ASP A 79 -5.02 0.27 -1.74
N GLN A 80 -4.09 1.21 -1.92
CA GLN A 80 -4.43 2.60 -2.19
C GLN A 80 -5.21 2.79 -3.50
N ILE A 81 -4.93 2.01 -4.55
CA ILE A 81 -5.71 2.05 -5.80
C ILE A 81 -7.15 1.55 -5.54
N LEU A 82 -7.32 0.46 -4.80
CA LEU A 82 -8.64 -0.07 -4.44
C LEU A 82 -9.45 0.94 -3.64
N LEU A 83 -8.86 1.53 -2.60
CA LEU A 83 -9.48 2.56 -1.78
C LEU A 83 -9.97 3.75 -2.62
N LEU A 84 -9.14 4.22 -3.57
CA LEU A 84 -9.53 5.30 -4.47
C LEU A 84 -10.71 4.90 -5.37
N LYS A 85 -10.74 3.66 -5.87
CA LYS A 85 -11.89 3.17 -6.63
C LYS A 85 -13.16 3.14 -5.79
N GLU A 86 -13.08 2.70 -4.54
CA GLU A 86 -14.22 2.65 -3.62
C GLU A 86 -14.79 4.05 -3.39
N TYR A 87 -13.93 5.04 -3.16
CA TYR A 87 -14.37 6.43 -3.01
C TYR A 87 -14.96 7.01 -4.29
N VAL A 88 -14.40 6.70 -5.46
CA VAL A 88 -14.99 7.11 -6.74
C VAL A 88 -16.38 6.48 -6.91
N HIS A 89 -16.53 5.21 -6.58
CA HIS A 89 -17.81 4.51 -6.64
C HIS A 89 -18.87 5.12 -5.70
N GLN A 90 -18.43 5.61 -4.53
CA GLN A 90 -19.28 6.37 -3.59
C GLN A 90 -19.59 7.81 -4.06
N GLY A 91 -19.03 8.26 -5.18
CA GLY A 91 -19.27 9.58 -5.77
C GLY A 91 -18.27 10.67 -5.35
N ASN A 92 -17.14 10.31 -4.74
CA ASN A 92 -16.10 11.27 -4.36
C ASN A 92 -15.31 11.75 -5.60
N LYS A 93 -15.59 12.99 -6.02
CA LYS A 93 -14.94 13.63 -7.18
C LYS A 93 -13.46 13.94 -6.98
N GLU A 94 -13.02 14.15 -5.74
CA GLU A 94 -11.58 14.35 -5.48
C GLU A 94 -10.83 13.04 -5.69
N ALA A 95 -11.37 11.91 -5.22
CA ALA A 95 -10.77 10.59 -5.44
C ALA A 95 -10.57 10.27 -6.94
N GLU A 96 -11.46 10.74 -7.81
CA GLU A 96 -11.32 10.61 -9.26
C GLU A 96 -10.07 11.33 -9.81
N ILE A 97 -9.73 12.51 -9.26
CA ILE A 97 -8.53 13.26 -9.62
C ILE A 97 -7.26 12.50 -9.20
N TRP A 98 -7.27 11.90 -8.01
CA TRP A 98 -6.15 11.10 -7.51
C TRP A 98 -6.01 9.79 -8.29
N LEU A 99 -7.12 9.11 -8.57
CA LEU A 99 -7.13 7.87 -9.34
C LEU A 99 -6.61 8.08 -10.76
N SER A 100 -7.00 9.18 -11.42
CA SER A 100 -6.59 9.52 -12.79
C SER A 100 -5.19 10.15 -12.94
N GLY A 101 -4.46 10.34 -11.83
CA GLY A 101 -3.10 10.87 -11.86
C GLY A 101 -3.02 12.39 -11.90
N LYS A 102 -3.19 13.04 -10.74
CA LYS A 102 -3.05 14.49 -10.57
C LYS A 102 -1.68 15.00 -11.03
N GLY A 103 -1.67 15.87 -12.06
CA GLY A 103 -0.46 16.56 -12.53
C GLY A 103 0.39 15.79 -13.54
N ASN A 104 -0.05 14.60 -13.99
CA ASN A 104 0.63 13.85 -15.06
C ASN A 104 0.04 14.22 -16.42
N GLN A 105 0.90 14.41 -17.44
CA GLN A 105 0.44 14.66 -18.82
C GLN A 105 -0.31 13.45 -19.41
N GLU A 106 0.01 12.25 -18.94
CA GLU A 106 -0.46 10.98 -19.50
C GLU A 106 -1.72 10.42 -18.82
N LYS A 107 -2.32 11.11 -17.83
CA LYS A 107 -3.49 10.65 -17.06
C LYS A 107 -3.38 9.20 -16.55
N GLU A 108 -2.19 8.81 -16.11
CA GLU A 108 -1.93 7.50 -15.51
C GLU A 108 -1.89 7.61 -13.98
N ASN A 109 -2.52 6.64 -13.30
CA ASN A 109 -2.49 6.51 -11.85
C ASN A 109 -1.04 6.39 -11.33
N VAL A 110 -0.67 7.22 -10.36
CA VAL A 110 0.71 7.31 -9.85
C VAL A 110 1.13 6.03 -9.13
N GLN A 111 0.23 5.41 -8.37
CA GLN A 111 0.48 4.18 -7.64
C GLN A 111 0.73 3.03 -8.62
N PHE A 112 -0.12 2.90 -9.66
CA PHE A 112 0.01 1.88 -10.69
C PHE A 112 1.36 1.94 -11.39
N ARG A 113 1.79 3.14 -11.81
CA ARG A 113 3.11 3.35 -12.44
C ARG A 113 4.28 2.98 -11.52
N SER A 114 4.07 3.03 -10.21
CA SER A 114 5.10 2.76 -9.21
C SER A 114 5.26 1.27 -8.89
N LEU A 115 4.32 0.41 -9.30
CA LEU A 115 4.36 -1.03 -9.10
C LEU A 115 5.59 -1.66 -9.76
N LYS A 116 6.24 -2.59 -9.05
CA LYS A 116 7.52 -3.19 -9.47
C LYS A 116 7.34 -4.58 -10.06
N THR A 117 6.61 -5.44 -9.38
CA THR A 117 6.46 -6.85 -9.79
C THR A 117 5.46 -6.99 -10.93
N GLU A 118 5.69 -7.97 -11.80
CA GLU A 118 4.78 -8.26 -12.92
C GLU A 118 3.41 -8.74 -12.42
N SER A 119 3.39 -9.48 -11.30
CA SER A 119 2.16 -9.90 -10.65
C SER A 119 1.35 -8.70 -10.13
N ALA A 120 2.00 -7.73 -9.48
CA ALA A 120 1.32 -6.51 -9.03
C ALA A 120 0.81 -5.66 -10.20
N LYS A 121 1.60 -5.47 -11.26
CA LYS A 121 1.14 -4.74 -12.46
C LYS A 121 -0.08 -5.40 -13.10
N LYS A 122 -0.08 -6.73 -13.20
CA LYS A 122 -1.24 -7.47 -13.73
C LYS A 122 -2.48 -7.25 -12.85
N LEU A 123 -2.32 -7.35 -11.53
CA LEU A 123 -3.41 -7.16 -10.57
C LEU A 123 -3.93 -5.71 -10.57
N GLY A 124 -3.03 -4.73 -10.55
CA GLY A 124 -3.37 -3.30 -10.61
C GLY A 124 -4.15 -2.95 -11.87
N LYS A 125 -3.79 -3.56 -13.02
CA LYS A 125 -4.55 -3.37 -14.26
C LYS A 125 -5.96 -3.93 -14.14
N GLN A 126 -6.11 -5.13 -13.58
CA GLN A 126 -7.42 -5.73 -13.35
C GLN A 126 -8.28 -4.89 -12.39
N ILE A 127 -7.68 -4.32 -11.34
CA ILE A 127 -8.37 -3.43 -10.41
C ILE A 127 -8.86 -2.16 -11.14
N LEU A 128 -8.01 -1.53 -11.94
CA LEU A 128 -8.35 -0.31 -12.68
C LEU A 128 -9.46 -0.56 -13.70
N ASP A 129 -9.35 -1.63 -14.48
CA ASP A 129 -10.29 -1.98 -15.56
C ASP A 129 -11.62 -2.57 -15.03
N GLY A 130 -11.60 -3.29 -13.91
CA GLY A 130 -12.75 -4.04 -13.39
C GLY A 130 -13.74 -3.21 -12.57
N ASN A 131 -14.95 -3.72 -12.38
CA ASN A 131 -15.96 -3.10 -11.51
C ASN A 131 -15.90 -3.67 -10.09
N LEU A 132 -15.95 -2.81 -9.06
CA LEU A 132 -15.86 -3.22 -7.65
C LEU A 132 -16.95 -4.20 -7.23
N SER A 133 -18.14 -4.08 -7.83
CA SER A 133 -19.29 -4.91 -7.47
C SER A 133 -19.21 -6.34 -8.01
N GLU A 134 -18.29 -6.63 -8.93
CA GLU A 134 -18.19 -7.93 -9.62
C GLU A 134 -18.02 -9.11 -8.65
N TRP A 135 -17.42 -8.90 -7.47
CA TRP A 135 -17.14 -10.00 -6.54
C TRP A 135 -18.41 -10.68 -5.98
N TRP A 136 -19.56 -10.01 -5.99
CA TRP A 136 -20.82 -10.55 -5.48
C TRP A 136 -21.94 -10.68 -6.53
N GLU A 137 -21.70 -10.34 -7.80
CA GLU A 137 -22.77 -10.33 -8.82
C GLU A 137 -23.45 -11.70 -8.99
N ASN A 138 -22.74 -12.80 -8.74
CA ASN A 138 -23.20 -14.15 -8.99
C ASN A 138 -23.36 -15.02 -7.73
N ILE A 139 -23.35 -14.43 -6.53
CA ILE A 139 -23.41 -15.21 -5.27
C ILE A 139 -24.83 -15.51 -4.79
N TRP A 140 -25.85 -14.98 -5.46
CA TRP A 140 -27.24 -15.21 -5.06
C TRP A 140 -27.60 -16.70 -5.12
N THR A 141 -28.19 -17.20 -4.03
CA THR A 141 -28.71 -18.56 -3.94
C THR A 141 -29.91 -18.60 -2.98
N ASN A 142 -30.92 -19.42 -3.30
CA ASN A 142 -32.05 -19.68 -2.40
C ASN A 142 -31.72 -20.70 -1.29
N ASN A 143 -30.50 -21.25 -1.29
CA ASN A 143 -30.06 -22.21 -0.28
C ASN A 143 -29.34 -21.48 0.85
N ASN A 144 -29.99 -21.36 2.02
CA ASN A 144 -29.29 -20.97 3.24
C ASN A 144 -28.34 -22.13 3.62
N ARG A 145 -27.02 -21.89 3.51
CA ARG A 145 -25.97 -22.79 4.00
C ARG A 145 -25.47 -22.35 5.36
#